data_AF-A0A131Z9B2-F1
#
_entry.id   AF-A0A131Z9B2-F1
#
_cell.length_a   1.000
_cell.length_b   1.000
_cell.length_c   1.000
_cell.angle_alpha   90.00
_cell.angle_beta   90.00
_cell.angle_gamma   90.00
#
_symmetry.space_group_name_H-M   'P 1'
#
loop_
_entity.id
_entity.type
_entity.pdbx_description
1 polymer ?
#
loop_
_entity_poly.entity_id
_entity_poly.type
_entity_poly.pdbx_seq_one_letter_code
_entity_poly.pdbx_strand_id
1 'polypeptide(L)'
;IFASSWSLYFNTAGGLDIIELPEQAKSSGFLQSLIQALKCHSILLSSVWSMIPCFWMAYFARTFRCYVRAISHQLDACLRSSDISPERRVNFSRKSRQVDTLRQELERVKAASGIASRIVSPGFTAKLYLNMVNLSIAVHCASTGTMLTTRVRTFFTGWVIIQIVSLAWPVLAWQRISNEVARLRYNAQNFQLLHSAPTILSEHVLMFLHSAENGCFKNAFGGFIAIRPSLVATVLAAVAAYTVLLRQTTGVFTSSVKPECAP
;
A
#
# COMPACT_ATOMS: atom_id res chain seq x y z
N ILE A 1 19.24 12.54 -5.28
CA ILE A 1 19.39 11.41 -6.22
C ILE A 1 18.05 10.75 -6.57
N PHE A 2 17.21 10.33 -5.61
CA PHE A 2 15.91 9.70 -5.92
C PHE A 2 14.86 10.65 -6.56
N ALA A 3 14.81 11.92 -6.15
CA ALA A 3 13.90 12.92 -6.74
C ALA A 3 14.39 13.46 -8.10
N SER A 4 15.70 13.50 -8.32
CA SER A 4 16.31 14.01 -9.56
C SER A 4 16.16 13.04 -10.73
N SER A 5 16.03 11.73 -10.48
CA SER A 5 15.74 10.74 -11.53
C SER A 5 14.29 10.85 -12.03
N TRP A 6 13.36 11.24 -11.16
CA TRP A 6 11.95 11.43 -11.50
C TRP A 6 11.68 12.78 -12.16
N SER A 7 12.37 13.85 -11.76
CA SER A 7 12.31 15.13 -12.47
C SER A 7 12.91 15.01 -13.86
N LEU A 8 13.99 14.24 -14.04
CA LEU A 8 14.49 13.91 -15.37
C LEU A 8 13.45 13.11 -16.15
N TYR A 9 12.86 12.06 -15.57
CA TYR A 9 11.87 11.25 -16.27
C TYR A 9 10.60 12.04 -16.67
N PHE A 10 10.09 12.95 -15.84
CA PHE A 10 9.01 13.85 -16.24
C PHE A 10 9.48 14.95 -17.22
N ASN A 11 10.72 15.45 -17.11
CA ASN A 11 11.28 16.41 -18.07
C ASN A 11 11.70 15.77 -19.41
N THR A 12 11.97 14.46 -19.47
CA THR A 12 12.47 13.80 -20.69
C THR A 12 11.49 12.79 -21.29
N ALA A 13 10.58 12.20 -20.50
CA ALA A 13 9.49 11.35 -21.00
C ALA A 13 8.12 12.03 -20.95
N GLY A 14 7.97 13.12 -20.19
CA GLY A 14 6.81 14.03 -20.22
C GLY A 14 7.07 15.36 -20.94
N GLY A 15 8.34 15.74 -21.13
CA GLY A 15 8.80 16.94 -21.82
C GLY A 15 9.19 16.73 -23.29
N LEU A 16 8.61 15.73 -23.96
CA LEU A 16 8.29 15.92 -25.38
C LEU A 16 7.09 16.88 -25.40
N ASP A 17 7.36 18.15 -25.08
CA ASP A 17 6.50 19.25 -25.43
C ASP A 17 6.41 19.23 -26.96
N ILE A 18 5.32 18.63 -27.44
CA ILE A 18 4.83 18.71 -28.82
C ILE A 18 4.33 20.14 -29.10
N ILE A 19 4.93 21.15 -28.46
CA ILE A 19 4.60 22.56 -28.65
C ILE A 19 5.32 23.08 -29.91
N GLU A 20 6.36 22.39 -30.40
CA GLU A 20 7.08 22.78 -31.63
C GLU A 20 7.32 21.61 -32.60
N LEU A 21 6.34 20.72 -32.80
CA LEU A 21 6.41 19.82 -33.97
C LEU A 21 5.91 20.58 -35.22
N PRO A 22 6.76 20.74 -36.26
CA PRO A 22 6.35 21.38 -37.50
C PRO A 22 5.13 20.65 -38.08
N GLU A 23 4.19 21.39 -38.68
CA GLU A 23 2.86 20.85 -39.06
C GLU A 23 2.92 19.57 -39.93
N GLN A 24 4.01 19.37 -40.68
CA GLN A 24 4.27 18.16 -41.46
C GLN A 24 4.46 16.88 -40.62
N ALA A 25 4.90 16.99 -39.37
CA ALA A 25 5.05 15.83 -38.47
C ALA A 25 3.72 15.43 -37.81
N LYS A 26 2.72 16.32 -37.79
CA LYS A 26 1.35 16.03 -37.31
C LYS A 26 0.55 15.21 -38.31
N SER A 27 0.88 15.22 -39.61
CA SER A 27 0.16 14.49 -40.66
C SER A 27 0.68 13.07 -40.90
N SER A 28 1.87 12.73 -40.39
CA SER A 28 2.47 11.40 -40.55
C SER A 28 1.93 10.42 -39.50
N GLY A 29 1.05 9.51 -39.91
CA GLY A 29 0.52 8.44 -39.05
C GLY A 29 1.61 7.54 -38.45
N PHE A 30 2.75 7.37 -39.15
CA PHE A 30 3.91 6.65 -38.64
C PHE A 30 4.55 7.36 -37.44
N LEU A 31 4.77 8.66 -37.53
CA LEU A 31 5.42 9.45 -36.49
C LEU A 31 4.54 9.54 -35.23
N GLN A 32 3.21 9.65 -35.41
CA GLN A 32 2.25 9.55 -34.31
C GLN A 32 2.28 8.17 -33.64
N SER A 33 2.31 7.08 -34.43
CA SER A 33 2.37 5.71 -33.89
C SER A 33 3.68 5.44 -33.13
N LEU A 34 4.80 5.99 -33.59
CA LEU A 34 6.10 5.89 -32.93
C LEU A 34 6.12 6.64 -31.60
N ILE A 35 5.59 7.87 -31.55
CA ILE A 35 5.44 8.66 -30.33
C ILE A 35 4.54 7.92 -29.32
N GLN A 36 3.42 7.35 -29.79
CA GLN A 36 2.52 6.55 -28.96
C GLN A 36 3.25 5.33 -28.36
N ALA A 37 4.03 4.61 -29.18
CA ALA A 37 4.81 3.46 -28.74
C ALA A 37 5.87 3.84 -27.70
N LEU A 38 6.57 4.96 -27.90
CA LEU A 38 7.56 5.51 -26.96
C LEU A 38 6.92 5.91 -25.62
N LYS A 39 5.74 6.54 -25.66
CA LYS A 39 4.97 6.88 -24.45
C LYS A 39 4.52 5.63 -23.70
N CYS A 40 3.99 4.63 -24.40
CA CYS A 40 3.60 3.36 -23.81
C CYS A 40 4.79 2.61 -23.19
N HIS A 41 5.93 2.55 -23.89
CA HIS A 41 7.16 1.92 -23.39
C HIS A 41 7.67 2.61 -22.12
N SER A 42 7.68 3.94 -22.14
CA SER A 42 8.08 4.75 -20.98
C SER A 42 7.16 4.41 -19.79
N ILE A 43 5.84 4.53 -19.96
CA ILE A 43 4.85 4.25 -18.91
C ILE A 43 5.02 2.85 -18.30
N LEU A 44 5.26 1.83 -19.15
CA LEU A 44 5.54 0.47 -18.71
C LEU A 44 6.81 0.41 -17.86
N LEU A 45 7.90 1.04 -18.28
CA LEU A 45 9.17 1.06 -17.56
C LEU A 45 9.03 1.77 -16.20
N SER A 46 8.35 2.91 -16.16
CA SER A 46 8.08 3.65 -14.92
C SER A 46 7.19 2.85 -13.94
N SER A 47 6.29 2.02 -14.46
CA SER A 47 5.47 1.14 -13.62
C SER A 47 6.30 0.09 -12.86
N VAL A 48 7.42 -0.38 -13.45
CA VAL A 48 8.34 -1.36 -12.85
C VAL A 48 9.15 -0.68 -11.76
N TRP A 49 9.75 0.48 -12.05
CA TRP A 49 10.50 1.26 -11.07
C TRP A 49 9.64 1.70 -9.89
N SER A 50 8.37 2.02 -10.14
CA SER A 50 7.43 2.40 -9.09
C SER A 50 6.99 1.21 -8.20
N MET A 51 7.34 -0.03 -8.53
CA MET A 51 7.16 -1.17 -7.60
C MET A 51 8.14 -1.16 -6.43
N ILE A 52 9.30 -0.51 -6.57
CA ILE A 52 10.34 -0.46 -5.53
C ILE A 52 9.78 0.07 -4.19
N PRO A 53 9.06 1.21 -4.15
CA PRO A 53 8.37 1.66 -2.94
C PRO A 53 7.45 0.60 -2.32
N CYS A 54 6.69 -0.15 -3.12
CA CYS A 54 5.82 -1.22 -2.62
C CYS A 54 6.61 -2.35 -1.95
N PHE A 55 7.76 -2.74 -2.52
CA PHE A 55 8.65 -3.73 -1.91
C PHE A 55 9.22 -3.25 -0.58
N TRP A 56 9.72 -2.02 -0.53
CA TRP A 56 10.22 -1.42 0.71
C TRP A 56 9.15 -1.33 1.79
N MET A 57 7.93 -0.89 1.43
CA MET A 57 6.80 -0.87 2.36
C MET A 57 6.50 -2.25 2.93
N ALA A 58 6.40 -3.27 2.08
CA ALA A 58 6.11 -4.63 2.52
C ALA A 58 7.24 -5.22 3.38
N TYR A 59 8.49 -4.90 3.05
CA TYR A 59 9.66 -5.28 3.83
C TYR A 59 9.61 -4.66 5.23
N PHE A 60 9.47 -3.34 5.34
CA PHE A 60 9.36 -2.65 6.63
C PHE A 60 8.17 -3.16 7.43
N ALA A 61 7.02 -3.37 6.78
CA ALA A 61 5.84 -3.90 7.43
C ALA A 61 6.08 -5.28 8.05
N ARG A 62 6.75 -6.17 7.31
CA ARG A 62 7.13 -7.51 7.81
C ARG A 62 8.08 -7.40 9.00
N THR A 63 9.07 -6.52 8.92
CA THR A 63 10.05 -6.31 10.00
C THR A 63 9.37 -5.80 11.27
N PHE A 64 8.55 -4.76 11.19
CA PHE A 64 7.80 -4.24 12.34
C PHE A 64 6.84 -5.27 12.91
N ARG A 65 6.18 -6.06 12.06
CA ARG A 65 5.33 -7.16 12.51
C ARG A 65 6.12 -8.19 13.33
N CYS A 66 7.32 -8.56 12.91
CA CYS A 66 8.18 -9.48 13.67
C CYS A 66 8.54 -8.91 15.03
N TYR A 67 8.90 -7.62 15.11
CA TYR A 67 9.18 -6.96 16.39
C TYR A 67 7.96 -6.91 17.32
N VAL A 68 6.78 -6.50 16.81
CA VAL A 68 5.54 -6.47 17.60
C VAL A 68 5.15 -7.85 18.11
N ARG A 69 5.33 -8.90 17.29
CA ARG A 69 5.10 -10.29 17.70
C ARG A 69 6.07 -10.75 18.77
N ALA A 70 7.35 -10.41 18.66
CA ALA A 70 8.35 -10.73 19.66
C ALA A 70 7.99 -10.08 21.02
N ILE A 71 7.60 -8.80 20.99
CA ILE A 71 7.11 -8.07 22.18
C ILE A 71 5.86 -8.78 22.76
N SER A 72 4.91 -9.16 21.91
CA SER A 72 3.71 -9.88 22.34
C SER A 72 4.02 -11.22 23.01
N HIS A 73 4.96 -12.00 22.45
CA HIS A 73 5.35 -13.29 23.02
C HIS A 73 6.08 -13.11 24.35
N GLN A 74 6.98 -12.12 24.45
CA GLN A 74 7.69 -11.81 25.70
C GLN A 74 6.74 -11.29 26.78
N LEU A 75 5.76 -10.47 26.40
CA LEU A 75 4.73 -9.99 27.31
C LEU A 75 3.88 -11.14 27.85
N ASP A 76 3.40 -12.02 26.97
CA ASP A 76 2.57 -13.17 27.38
C ASP A 76 3.36 -14.13 28.28
N ALA A 77 4.63 -14.40 27.97
CA ALA A 77 5.53 -15.19 28.81
C ALA A 77 5.79 -14.53 30.18
N CYS A 78 6.01 -13.21 30.22
CA CYS A 78 6.20 -12.45 31.45
C CYS A 78 4.95 -12.53 32.33
N LEU A 79 3.77 -12.31 31.75
CA LEU A 79 2.50 -12.26 32.46
C LEU A 79 2.03 -13.66 32.95
N ARG A 80 2.31 -14.72 32.18
CA ARG A 80 1.91 -16.10 32.55
C ARG A 80 2.93 -16.86 33.40
N SER A 81 4.12 -16.33 33.62
CA SER A 81 5.11 -16.97 34.49
C SER A 81 4.56 -17.12 35.92
N SER A 82 4.53 -18.37 36.41
CA SER A 82 3.81 -18.77 37.63
C SER A 82 4.44 -18.21 38.92
N ASP A 83 3.61 -17.65 39.80
CA ASP A 83 3.99 -17.10 41.12
C ASP A 83 3.82 -18.14 42.24
N ILE A 84 4.62 -19.21 42.25
CA ILE A 84 4.50 -20.27 43.29
C ILE A 84 5.40 -20.00 44.53
N SER A 85 6.27 -18.99 44.53
CA SER A 85 7.24 -18.77 45.62
C SER A 85 6.84 -17.68 46.64
N PRO A 86 7.37 -17.73 47.90
CA PRO A 86 7.14 -16.72 48.93
C PRO A 86 7.71 -15.32 48.60
N GLU A 87 8.45 -15.17 47.49
CA GLU A 87 9.04 -13.91 47.01
C GLU A 87 8.10 -13.10 46.10
N ARG A 88 6.79 -13.17 46.33
CA ARG A 88 5.75 -12.57 45.47
C ARG A 88 6.03 -11.10 45.13
N ARG A 89 6.41 -10.27 46.10
CA ARG A 89 6.70 -8.84 45.89
C ARG A 89 7.91 -8.60 44.97
N VAL A 90 8.99 -9.38 45.14
CA VAL A 90 10.20 -9.29 44.30
C VAL A 90 9.87 -9.72 42.87
N ASN A 91 9.11 -10.81 42.70
CA ASN A 91 8.65 -11.26 41.38
C ASN A 91 7.75 -10.22 40.68
N PHE A 92 6.83 -9.56 41.40
CA PHE A 92 6.02 -8.49 40.81
C PHE A 92 6.84 -7.28 40.39
N SER A 93 7.78 -6.81 41.21
CA SER A 93 8.68 -5.71 40.81
C SER A 93 9.53 -6.06 39.58
N ARG A 94 9.97 -7.31 39.44
CA ARG A 94 10.69 -7.81 38.26
C ARG A 94 9.80 -7.84 37.03
N LYS A 95 8.56 -8.33 37.15
CA LYS A 95 7.54 -8.32 36.09
C LYS A 95 7.23 -6.89 35.63
N SER A 96 7.05 -5.95 36.57
CA SER A 96 6.82 -4.53 36.27
C SER A 96 7.97 -3.92 35.47
N ARG A 97 9.23 -4.16 35.86
CA ARG A 97 10.41 -3.70 35.10
C ARG A 97 10.47 -4.30 33.69
N GLN A 98 10.10 -5.57 33.55
CA GLN A 98 10.04 -6.22 32.23
C GLN A 98 8.95 -5.61 31.35
N VAL A 99 7.76 -5.36 31.90
CA VAL A 99 6.66 -4.68 31.18
C VAL A 99 7.09 -3.27 30.74
N ASP A 100 7.79 -2.52 31.61
CA ASP A 100 8.36 -1.21 31.24
C ASP A 100 9.40 -1.29 30.13
N THR A 101 10.27 -2.30 30.16
CA THR A 101 11.25 -2.52 29.09
C THR A 101 10.53 -2.80 27.76
N LEU A 102 9.51 -3.67 27.78
CA LEU A 102 8.68 -3.96 26.61
C LEU A 102 7.91 -2.74 26.10
N ARG A 103 7.47 -1.87 27.01
CA ARG A 103 6.85 -0.57 26.67
C ARG A 103 7.83 0.33 25.93
N GLN A 104 9.05 0.47 26.44
CA GLN A 104 10.09 1.26 25.79
C GLN A 104 10.47 0.72 24.41
N GLU A 105 10.59 -0.61 24.28
CA GLU A 105 10.82 -1.26 22.98
C GLU A 105 9.67 -1.02 22.01
N LEU A 106 8.42 -1.10 22.47
CA LEU A 106 7.24 -0.78 21.65
C LEU A 106 7.27 0.68 21.16
N GLU A 107 7.64 1.64 22.02
CA GLU A 107 7.78 3.04 21.62
C GLU A 107 8.94 3.26 20.63
N ARG A 108 10.06 2.55 20.77
CA ARG A 108 11.15 2.57 19.78
C ARG A 108 10.70 2.04 18.43
N VAL A 109 9.96 0.92 18.42
CA VAL A 109 9.41 0.32 17.20
C VAL A 109 8.41 1.28 16.54
N LYS A 110 7.57 1.97 17.31
CA LYS A 110 6.69 3.02 16.79
C LYS A 110 7.46 4.18 16.18
N ALA A 111 8.46 4.72 16.87
CA ALA A 111 9.29 5.82 16.38
C ALA A 111 9.97 5.43 15.05
N ALA A 112 10.56 4.23 14.99
CA ALA A 112 11.14 3.68 13.77
C ALA A 112 10.10 3.51 12.65
N SER A 113 8.89 3.03 12.98
CA SER A 113 7.79 2.92 12.01
C SER A 113 7.34 4.28 11.46
N GLY A 114 7.37 5.33 12.30
CA GLY A 114 7.07 6.70 11.89
C GLY A 114 8.11 7.26 10.92
N ILE A 115 9.40 7.00 11.17
CA ILE A 115 10.49 7.41 10.28
C ILE A 115 10.41 6.64 8.95
N ALA A 116 10.27 5.31 9.00
CA ALA A 116 10.13 4.48 7.81
C ALA A 116 8.92 4.89 6.97
N SER A 117 7.79 5.19 7.63
CA SER A 117 6.60 5.69 6.95
C SER A 117 6.89 6.98 6.19
N ARG A 118 7.54 7.97 6.83
CA ARG A 118 7.90 9.25 6.19
C ARG A 118 8.82 9.08 4.97
N ILE A 119 9.76 8.14 5.00
CA ILE A 119 10.70 7.90 3.89
C ILE A 119 9.98 7.29 2.70
N VAL A 120 9.09 6.31 2.93
CA VAL A 120 8.47 5.54 1.85
C VAL A 120 7.19 6.19 1.32
N SER A 121 6.55 7.08 2.10
CA SER A 121 5.31 7.78 1.73
C SER A 121 5.35 8.44 0.36
N PRO A 122 6.35 9.29 0.04
CA PRO A 122 6.33 10.03 -1.22
C PRO A 122 6.42 9.09 -2.43
N GLY A 123 7.24 8.03 -2.32
CA GLY A 123 7.38 7.03 -3.36
C GLY A 123 6.09 6.22 -3.58
N PHE A 124 5.37 5.88 -2.51
CA PHE A 124 4.08 5.21 -2.61
C PHE A 124 2.99 6.12 -3.19
N THR A 125 2.96 7.39 -2.81
CA THR A 125 2.05 8.38 -3.40
C THR A 125 2.31 8.56 -4.90
N ALA A 126 3.58 8.69 -5.30
CA ALA A 126 3.94 8.74 -6.72
C ALA A 126 3.52 7.46 -7.47
N LYS A 127 3.71 6.28 -6.85
CA LYS A 127 3.20 5.01 -7.38
C LYS A 127 1.70 5.05 -7.58
N LEU A 128 0.91 5.52 -6.59
CA LEU A 128 -0.55 5.61 -6.71
C LEU A 128 -0.98 6.40 -7.95
N TYR A 129 -0.40 7.59 -8.15
CA TYR A 129 -0.71 8.42 -9.33
C TYR A 129 -0.38 7.71 -10.64
N LEU A 130 0.83 7.16 -10.76
CA LEU A 130 1.21 6.40 -11.96
C LEU A 130 0.35 5.15 -12.15
N ASN A 131 -0.09 4.53 -11.06
CA ASN A 131 -0.91 3.33 -11.12
C ASN A 131 -2.29 3.64 -11.69
N MET A 132 -2.89 4.78 -11.34
CA MET A 132 -4.18 5.19 -11.89
C MET A 132 -4.12 5.43 -13.41
N VAL A 133 -3.06 6.10 -13.89
CA VAL A 133 -2.86 6.30 -15.33
C VAL A 133 -2.64 4.96 -16.05
N ASN A 134 -1.76 4.12 -15.50
CA ASN A 134 -1.49 2.78 -16.04
C ASN A 134 -2.74 1.89 -16.10
N LEU A 135 -3.53 1.86 -15.02
CA LEU A 135 -4.76 1.07 -14.94
C LEU A 135 -5.79 1.55 -15.95
N SER A 136 -5.95 2.87 -16.11
CA SER A 136 -6.89 3.44 -17.08
C SER A 136 -6.54 3.02 -18.51
N ILE A 137 -5.27 3.16 -18.91
CA ILE A 137 -4.78 2.75 -20.23
C ILE A 137 -4.94 1.22 -20.41
N ALA A 138 -4.51 0.45 -19.42
CA ALA A 138 -4.53 -1.01 -19.52
C ALA A 138 -5.97 -1.57 -19.58
N VAL A 139 -6.92 -0.99 -18.84
CA VAL A 139 -8.34 -1.37 -18.92
C VAL A 139 -8.92 -1.01 -20.28
N HIS A 140 -8.57 0.16 -20.82
CA HIS A 140 -8.98 0.55 -22.17
C HIS A 140 -8.48 -0.46 -23.22
N CYS A 141 -7.19 -0.79 -23.20
CA CYS A 141 -6.58 -1.76 -24.12
C CYS A 141 -7.06 -3.21 -23.89
N ALA A 142 -7.50 -3.56 -22.69
CA ALA A 142 -8.06 -4.89 -22.40
C ALA A 142 -9.51 -5.05 -22.89
N SER A 143 -10.24 -3.93 -23.05
CA SER A 143 -11.65 -3.91 -23.43
C SER A 143 -11.92 -4.54 -24.80
N THR A 144 -13.06 -5.21 -24.92
CA THR A 144 -13.54 -5.90 -26.13
C THR A 144 -13.85 -4.98 -27.29
N GLY A 145 -14.04 -3.68 -27.04
CA GLY A 145 -14.35 -2.69 -28.08
C GLY A 145 -13.14 -2.11 -28.81
N THR A 146 -11.93 -2.59 -28.54
CA THR A 146 -10.72 -2.17 -29.25
C THR A 146 -10.41 -3.13 -30.41
N MET A 147 -9.91 -2.63 -31.54
CA MET A 147 -9.46 -3.46 -32.68
C MET A 147 -8.14 -4.24 -32.41
N LEU A 148 -7.78 -4.41 -31.14
CA LEU A 148 -6.53 -5.06 -30.73
C LEU A 148 -6.65 -6.59 -30.80
N THR A 149 -5.55 -7.26 -31.15
CA THR A 149 -5.49 -8.72 -31.18
C THR A 149 -5.73 -9.32 -29.79
N THR A 150 -6.29 -10.53 -29.72
CA THR A 150 -6.57 -11.24 -28.47
C THR A 150 -5.34 -11.36 -27.57
N ARG A 151 -4.16 -11.58 -28.15
CA ARG A 151 -2.88 -11.67 -27.42
C ARG A 151 -2.53 -10.38 -26.68
N VAL A 152 -2.71 -9.23 -27.34
CA VAL A 152 -2.44 -7.92 -26.75
C VAL A 152 -3.44 -7.62 -25.63
N ARG A 153 -4.72 -7.98 -25.82
CA ARG A 153 -5.75 -7.81 -24.80
C ARG A 153 -5.49 -8.66 -23.54
N THR A 154 -5.05 -9.91 -23.71
CA THR A 154 -4.66 -10.77 -22.59
C THR A 154 -3.46 -10.23 -21.82
N PHE A 155 -2.48 -9.65 -22.53
CA PHE A 155 -1.33 -9.01 -21.90
C PHE A 155 -1.76 -7.85 -20.98
N PHE A 156 -2.58 -6.92 -21.50
CA PHE A 156 -3.07 -5.80 -20.70
C PHE A 156 -4.00 -6.22 -19.55
N THR A 157 -4.77 -7.29 -19.73
CA THR A 157 -5.56 -7.87 -18.63
C THR A 157 -4.66 -8.39 -17.51
N GLY A 158 -3.60 -9.13 -17.84
CA GLY A 158 -2.58 -9.56 -16.88
C GLY A 158 -1.88 -8.37 -16.21
N TRP A 159 -1.62 -7.31 -16.97
CA TRP A 159 -1.02 -6.08 -16.47
C TRP A 159 -1.88 -5.38 -15.41
N VAL A 160 -3.20 -5.26 -15.65
CA VAL A 160 -4.16 -4.72 -14.67
C VAL A 160 -4.11 -5.52 -13.36
N ILE A 161 -4.10 -6.85 -13.45
CA ILE A 161 -4.02 -7.73 -12.27
C ILE A 161 -2.72 -7.47 -11.49
N ILE A 162 -1.58 -7.44 -12.17
CA ILE A 162 -0.27 -7.18 -11.54
C ILE A 162 -0.25 -5.84 -10.82
N GLN A 163 -0.81 -4.79 -11.43
CA GLN A 163 -0.87 -3.45 -10.84
C GLN A 163 -1.79 -3.37 -9.61
N ILE A 164 -2.90 -4.11 -9.60
CA ILE A 164 -3.78 -4.23 -8.43
C ILE A 164 -3.07 -5.00 -7.31
N VAL A 165 -2.45 -6.14 -7.61
CA VAL A 165 -1.73 -6.96 -6.63
C VAL A 165 -0.54 -6.19 -6.03
N SER A 166 0.20 -5.47 -6.86
CA SER A 166 1.29 -4.57 -6.47
C SER A 166 0.86 -3.51 -5.46
N LEU A 167 -0.37 -2.99 -5.60
CA LEU A 167 -0.93 -2.04 -4.66
C LEU A 167 -1.46 -2.72 -3.39
N ALA A 168 -2.13 -3.86 -3.53
CA ALA A 168 -2.75 -4.59 -2.43
C ALA A 168 -1.71 -5.14 -1.44
N TRP A 169 -0.57 -5.62 -1.94
CA TRP A 169 0.46 -6.26 -1.14
C TRP A 169 0.98 -5.41 0.04
N PRO A 170 1.50 -4.19 -0.17
CA PRO A 170 1.97 -3.34 0.94
C PRO A 170 0.83 -2.90 1.87
N VAL A 171 -0.38 -2.67 1.34
CA VAL A 171 -1.56 -2.32 2.14
C VAL A 171 -1.92 -3.43 3.13
N LEU A 172 -1.99 -4.67 2.64
CA LEU A 172 -2.28 -5.85 3.46
C LEU A 172 -1.16 -6.14 4.45
N ALA A 173 0.10 -5.94 4.04
CA ALA A 173 1.25 -6.08 4.94
C ALA A 173 1.16 -5.10 6.12
N TRP A 174 0.77 -3.85 5.86
CA TRP A 174 0.62 -2.83 6.89
C TRP A 174 -0.58 -3.07 7.80
N GLN A 175 -1.72 -3.50 7.23
CA GLN A 175 -2.90 -3.90 8.01
C GLN A 175 -2.58 -5.03 8.99
N ARG A 176 -1.74 -5.98 8.60
CA ARG A 176 -1.31 -7.08 9.49
C ARG A 176 -0.59 -6.57 10.74
N ILE A 177 0.13 -5.45 10.67
CA ILE A 177 0.75 -4.83 11.85
C ILE A 177 -0.33 -4.36 12.81
N SER A 178 -1.33 -3.62 12.31
CA SER A 178 -2.46 -3.14 13.12
C SER A 178 -3.20 -4.30 13.80
N ASN A 179 -3.37 -5.43 13.12
CA ASN A 179 -3.97 -6.63 13.71
C ASN A 179 -3.10 -7.25 14.82
N GLU A 180 -1.76 -7.30 14.67
CA GLU A 180 -0.88 -7.80 15.74
C GLU A 180 -0.86 -6.84 16.94
N VAL A 181 -0.92 -5.52 16.73
CA VAL A 181 -1.02 -4.52 17.80
C VAL A 181 -2.35 -4.66 18.55
N ALA A 182 -3.45 -4.90 17.83
CA ALA A 182 -4.75 -5.17 18.45
C ALA A 182 -4.73 -6.46 19.30
N ARG A 183 -4.03 -7.51 18.84
CA ARG A 183 -3.82 -8.75 19.63
C ARG A 183 -2.96 -8.51 20.86
N LEU A 184 -1.87 -7.77 20.72
CA LEU A 184 -1.00 -7.37 21.83
C LEU A 184 -1.81 -6.64 22.92
N ARG A 185 -2.65 -5.70 22.51
CA ARG A 185 -3.58 -4.97 23.40
C ARG A 185 -4.55 -5.93 24.08
N TYR A 186 -5.19 -6.81 23.33
CA TYR A 186 -6.13 -7.79 23.88
C TYR A 186 -5.48 -8.68 24.95
N ASN A 187 -4.27 -9.18 24.70
CA ASN A 187 -3.54 -10.00 25.67
C ASN A 187 -3.23 -9.24 26.96
N ALA A 188 -2.79 -7.98 26.85
CA ALA A 188 -2.52 -7.12 28.00
C ALA A 188 -3.80 -6.78 28.79
N GLN A 189 -4.92 -6.52 28.10
CA GLN A 189 -6.22 -6.26 28.74
C GLN A 189 -6.77 -7.48 29.48
N ASN A 190 -6.65 -8.67 28.89
CA ASN A 190 -7.12 -9.90 29.51
C ASN A 190 -6.41 -10.19 30.84
N PHE A 191 -5.11 -9.88 30.95
CA PHE A 191 -4.37 -10.05 32.20
C PHE A 191 -4.91 -9.15 33.31
N GLN A 192 -5.22 -7.89 32.99
CA GLN A 192 -5.78 -6.94 33.96
C GLN A 192 -7.16 -7.36 34.48
N LEU A 193 -7.97 -8.03 33.63
CA LEU A 193 -9.30 -8.51 34.01
C LEU A 193 -9.27 -9.83 34.78
N LEU A 194 -8.30 -10.72 34.52
CA LEU A 194 -8.24 -12.05 35.14
C LEU A 194 -7.55 -12.08 36.51
N HIS A 195 -6.69 -11.11 36.84
CA HIS A 195 -5.90 -11.14 38.05
C HIS A 195 -6.15 -9.91 38.90
N SER A 196 -6.45 -10.11 40.18
CA SER A 196 -6.28 -9.12 41.26
C SER A 196 -4.79 -8.82 41.46
N ALA A 197 -4.13 -8.38 40.39
CA ALA A 197 -2.72 -8.04 40.35
C ALA A 197 -2.49 -6.86 41.30
N PRO A 198 -1.35 -6.80 42.00
CA PRO A 198 -1.01 -5.64 42.82
C PRO A 198 -1.05 -4.37 41.96
N THR A 199 -1.52 -3.27 42.56
CA THR A 199 -1.73 -1.96 41.91
C THR A 199 -0.55 -1.54 41.03
N ILE A 200 0.68 -1.73 41.53
CA ILE A 200 1.92 -1.41 40.81
C ILE A 200 2.01 -2.12 39.45
N LEU A 201 1.81 -3.45 39.38
CA LEU A 201 1.89 -4.17 38.10
C LEU A 201 0.76 -3.75 37.16
N SER A 202 -0.43 -3.48 37.70
CA SER A 202 -1.56 -3.00 36.90
C SER A 202 -1.30 -1.63 36.27
N GLU A 203 -0.60 -0.73 36.96
CA GLU A 203 -0.20 0.58 36.43
C GLU A 203 0.78 0.44 35.25
N HIS A 204 1.77 -0.44 35.35
CA HIS A 204 2.72 -0.69 34.25
C HIS A 204 2.02 -1.32 33.03
N VAL A 205 1.07 -2.22 33.25
CA VAL A 205 0.25 -2.79 32.16
C VAL A 205 -0.64 -1.72 31.54
N LEU A 206 -1.23 -0.81 32.32
CA LEU A 206 -2.00 0.32 31.79
C LEU A 206 -1.14 1.28 30.97
N MET A 207 0.06 1.62 31.44
CA MET A 207 1.02 2.42 30.67
C MET A 207 1.42 1.72 29.37
N PHE A 208 1.60 0.40 29.40
CA PHE A 208 1.85 -0.39 28.19
C PHE A 208 0.65 -0.37 27.24
N LEU A 209 -0.58 -0.49 27.76
CA LEU A 209 -1.82 -0.44 26.97
C LEU A 209 -2.02 0.91 26.29
N HIS A 210 -1.70 2.01 26.99
CA HIS A 210 -1.69 3.35 26.39
C HIS A 210 -0.65 3.42 25.26
N SER A 211 0.55 2.88 25.50
CA SER A 211 1.55 2.66 24.45
C SER A 211 1.14 1.62 23.39
N ALA A 212 0.05 0.87 23.53
CA ALA A 212 -0.42 -0.06 22.49
C ALA A 212 -1.63 0.48 21.71
N GLU A 213 -2.04 1.74 21.93
CA GLU A 213 -3.20 2.31 21.27
C GLU A 213 -3.08 2.31 19.74
N ASN A 214 -4.17 1.88 19.09
CA ASN A 214 -4.28 1.60 17.65
C ASN A 214 -3.99 2.81 16.74
N GLY A 215 -3.86 4.03 17.30
CA GLY A 215 -3.52 5.25 16.57
C GLY A 215 -2.02 5.56 16.41
N CYS A 216 -1.14 4.85 17.12
CA CYS A 216 0.28 5.23 17.19
C CYS A 216 1.14 4.72 16.02
N PHE A 217 0.78 3.59 15.40
CA PHE A 217 1.37 3.19 14.12
C PHE A 217 0.68 4.01 13.03
N LYS A 218 1.18 5.22 12.78
CA LYS A 218 0.59 6.15 11.82
C LYS A 218 0.53 5.50 10.44
N ASN A 219 -0.67 5.04 10.05
CA ASN A 219 -0.99 4.54 8.72
C ASN A 219 -1.19 5.67 7.68
N ALA A 220 -0.84 6.91 8.03
CA ALA A 220 -0.97 8.08 7.18
C ALA A 220 0.38 8.34 6.50
N PHE A 221 0.50 7.88 5.26
CA PHE A 221 1.67 8.16 4.43
C PHE A 221 1.44 9.51 3.74
N GLY A 222 2.20 10.55 4.14
CA GLY A 222 2.12 11.90 3.57
C GLY A 222 0.89 12.74 3.96
N GLY A 223 0.11 12.35 4.97
CA GLY A 223 -1.04 13.12 5.49
C GLY A 223 -2.29 13.16 4.60
N PHE A 224 -2.17 12.81 3.31
CA PHE A 224 -3.25 12.87 2.33
C PHE A 224 -4.08 11.58 2.21
N ILE A 225 -3.46 10.40 2.37
CA ILE A 225 -4.13 9.10 2.18
C ILE A 225 -3.77 8.15 3.33
N ALA A 226 -4.79 7.64 4.01
CA ALA A 226 -4.63 6.53 4.95
C ALA A 226 -4.51 5.23 4.15
N ILE A 227 -3.40 4.51 4.31
CA ILE A 227 -3.20 3.20 3.69
C ILE A 227 -4.08 2.18 4.43
N ARG A 228 -5.28 2.01 3.91
CA ARG A 228 -6.28 1.07 4.42
C ARG A 228 -6.70 0.15 3.28
N PRO A 229 -7.17 -1.08 3.59
CA PRO A 229 -7.74 -1.97 2.58
C PRO A 229 -8.85 -1.33 1.74
N SER A 230 -9.55 -0.35 2.31
CA SER A 230 -10.54 0.47 1.60
C SER A 230 -9.97 1.15 0.36
N LEU A 231 -8.69 1.55 0.34
CA LEU A 231 -8.03 2.13 -0.82
C LEU A 231 -7.95 1.13 -1.99
N VAL A 232 -7.67 -0.14 -1.69
CA VAL A 232 -7.61 -1.19 -2.72
C VAL A 232 -9.01 -1.49 -3.22
N ALA A 233 -10.00 -1.51 -2.32
CA ALA A 233 -11.40 -1.70 -2.69
C ALA A 233 -11.92 -0.57 -3.58
N THR A 234 -11.57 0.70 -3.31
CA THR A 234 -11.97 1.82 -4.16
C THR A 234 -11.32 1.77 -5.54
N VAL A 235 -10.03 1.40 -5.63
CA VAL A 235 -9.35 1.18 -6.92
C VAL A 235 -10.03 0.08 -7.72
N LEU A 236 -10.35 -1.06 -7.08
CA LEU A 236 -11.07 -2.17 -7.72
C LEU A 236 -12.45 -1.74 -8.23
N ALA A 237 -13.21 -1.01 -7.43
CA ALA A 237 -14.52 -0.49 -7.81
C ALA A 237 -14.42 0.49 -8.98
N ALA A 238 -13.42 1.38 -8.98
CA ALA A 238 -13.18 2.31 -10.08
C ALA A 238 -12.81 1.59 -11.38
N VAL A 239 -11.95 0.57 -11.31
CA VAL A 239 -11.59 -0.27 -12.47
C VAL A 239 -12.83 -0.98 -13.04
N ALA A 240 -13.67 -1.55 -12.17
CA ALA A 240 -14.91 -2.21 -12.60
C ALA A 240 -15.88 -1.21 -13.26
N ALA A 241 -16.11 -0.06 -12.64
CA ALA A 241 -16.97 0.99 -13.17
C ALA A 241 -16.48 1.50 -14.54
N TYR A 242 -15.17 1.74 -14.68
CA TYR A 242 -14.57 2.17 -15.94
C TYR A 242 -14.71 1.10 -17.03
N THR A 243 -14.55 -0.17 -16.67
CA THR A 243 -14.74 -1.30 -17.60
C THR A 243 -16.18 -1.37 -18.11
N VAL A 244 -17.17 -1.19 -17.22
CA VAL A 244 -18.60 -1.17 -17.59
C VAL A 244 -18.90 0.02 -18.50
N LEU A 245 -18.42 1.22 -18.15
CA LEU A 245 -18.62 2.42 -18.94
C LEU A 245 -18.01 2.29 -20.33
N LEU A 246 -16.80 1.74 -20.45
CA LEU A 246 -16.16 1.46 -21.74
C LEU A 246 -16.97 0.47 -22.60
N ARG A 247 -17.57 -0.56 -21.99
CA ARG A 247 -18.43 -1.50 -22.72
C ARG A 247 -19.71 -0.83 -23.23
N GLN A 248 -20.33 0.03 -22.41
CA GLN A 248 -21.53 0.76 -22.80
C GLN A 248 -21.25 1.74 -23.94
N THR A 249 -20.17 2.53 -23.85
CA THR A 249 -19.82 3.50 -24.90
C THR A 249 -19.46 2.81 -26.21
N THR A 250 -18.65 1.74 -26.16
CA THR A 250 -18.28 0.98 -27.38
C THR A 250 -19.48 0.28 -28.02
N GLY A 251 -20.42 -0.25 -27.23
CA GLY A 251 -21.68 -0.82 -27.74
C GLY A 251 -22.57 0.21 -28.46
N VAL A 252 -22.65 1.43 -27.92
CA VAL A 252 -23.39 2.54 -28.54
C VAL A 252 -22.78 2.93 -29.89
N PHE A 253 -21.46 3.06 -29.98
CA PHE A 253 -20.77 3.37 -31.24
C PHE A 253 -20.93 2.26 -32.30
N THR A 254 -20.92 0.98 -31.92
CA THR A 254 -21.17 -0.11 -32.88
C THR A 254 -22.62 -0.19 -33.35
N SER A 255 -23.58 0.29 -32.55
CA SER A 255 -25.01 0.28 -32.93
C SER A 255 -25.41 1.48 -33.81
N SER A 256 -24.68 2.60 -33.72
CA SER A 256 -24.88 3.79 -34.56
C SER A 256 -24.23 3.66 -35.94
N VAL A 257 -23.30 2.73 -36.12
CA VAL A 257 -22.70 2.39 -37.42
C VAL A 257 -23.38 1.11 -37.94
N LYS A 258 -24.68 1.20 -38.22
CA LYS A 258 -25.22 0.36 -39.30
C LYS A 258 -24.80 1.05 -40.60
N PRO A 259 -23.94 0.43 -41.43
CA PRO A 259 -23.86 0.87 -42.81
C PRO A 259 -25.25 0.60 -43.41
N GLU A 260 -25.95 1.66 -43.80
CA GLU A 260 -26.93 1.55 -44.86
C GLU A 260 -26.17 1.07 -46.10
N CYS A 261 -26.05 -0.25 -46.23
CA CYS A 261 -25.78 -0.88 -47.51
C CYS A 261 -27.00 -0.61 -48.39
N ALA A 262 -26.95 0.44 -49.20
CA ALA A 262 -27.50 0.39 -50.54
C ALA A 262 -26.79 -0.75 -51.30
N PRO A 263 -27.47 -1.56 -52.12
CA PRO A 263 -28.41 -1.13 -53.17
C PRO A 263 -29.89 -1.38 -52.89
#